data_AF-A0A0C3MBH8-F1
#
_entry.id   AF-A0A0C3MBH8-F1
#
_cell.length_a   1.000
_cell.length_b   1.000
_cell.length_c   1.000
_cell.angle_alpha   90.00
_cell.angle_beta   90.00
_cell.angle_gamma   90.00
#
_symmetry.space_group_name_H-M   'P 1'
#
loop_
_entity.id
_entity.type
_entity.pdbx_description
1 polymer ?
#
loop_
_entity_poly.entity_id
_entity_poly.type
_entity_poly.pdbx_seq_one_letter_code
_entity_poly.pdbx_strand_id
1 'polypeptide(L)'
;MSASASSASDFNVAPILKYLSLPADHKPSPRDEPLEFLRDHLIQLPLELLRPFSTITTPRQRTQLLRIRNRRTTYACSAEGRKALSWVEARKEDSLAYEAFMISSTGTQGMPLAQDPTDPERAYRKGEEEGGEERKWVESSFMDGAKGHIGEGKLAALLGQFEEEREAERLRDMRREIREREQAQRESEPEEEEEEEEEGEESPTNPIYDSPGDARSSFERVIRDKFIDGLLEWMDYDTVDWDDRWDDDGRDDEDKWFDEEEES
;
A
#
# COMPACT_ATOMS: atom_id res chain seq x y z
N MET A 1 -9.23 -21.09 -18.60
CA MET A 1 -8.78 -20.04 -19.53
C MET A 1 -7.29 -19.90 -19.31
N SER A 2 -6.48 -20.29 -20.30
CA SER A 2 -5.02 -20.34 -20.20
C SER A 2 -4.43 -18.93 -20.13
N ALA A 3 -3.68 -18.66 -19.07
CA ALA A 3 -2.82 -17.48 -18.99
C ALA A 3 -1.71 -17.63 -20.05
N SER A 4 -1.64 -16.66 -20.97
CA SER A 4 -0.56 -16.58 -21.95
C SER A 4 0.71 -16.12 -21.25
N ALA A 5 1.73 -16.98 -21.24
CA ALA A 5 3.11 -16.60 -20.93
C ALA A 5 3.60 -15.62 -22.02
N SER A 6 3.70 -14.34 -21.67
CA SER A 6 4.38 -13.34 -22.51
C SER A 6 5.86 -13.74 -22.61
N SER A 7 6.37 -13.87 -23.82
CA SER A 7 7.69 -14.42 -24.10
C SER A 7 8.81 -13.50 -23.62
N ALA A 8 9.69 -14.02 -22.75
CA ALA A 8 11.00 -13.45 -22.38
C ALA A 8 12.01 -13.41 -23.56
N SER A 9 11.55 -13.18 -24.80
CA SER A 9 12.33 -13.30 -26.04
C SER A 9 13.13 -12.04 -26.41
N ASP A 10 12.80 -10.87 -25.83
CA ASP A 10 13.32 -9.59 -26.32
C ASP A 10 14.55 -9.07 -25.54
N PHE A 11 14.96 -9.74 -24.46
CA PHE A 11 16.16 -9.34 -23.72
C PHE A 11 17.44 -9.73 -24.49
N ASN A 12 18.02 -8.76 -25.19
CA ASN A 12 19.24 -8.92 -25.97
C ASN A 12 20.48 -8.60 -25.13
N VAL A 13 21.27 -9.63 -24.83
CA VAL A 13 22.47 -9.56 -23.99
C VAL A 13 23.69 -8.99 -24.72
N ALA A 14 23.73 -9.13 -26.05
CA ALA A 14 24.93 -8.84 -26.83
C ALA A 14 25.40 -7.38 -26.77
N PRO A 15 24.52 -6.34 -26.79
CA PRO A 15 24.93 -4.95 -26.63
C PRO A 15 25.57 -4.67 -25.28
N ILE A 16 25.06 -5.28 -24.21
CA ILE A 16 25.53 -5.10 -22.82
C ILE A 16 26.95 -5.65 -22.68
N LEU A 17 27.15 -6.92 -23.06
CA LEU A 17 28.47 -7.56 -22.99
C LEU A 17 29.49 -6.86 -23.90
N LYS A 18 29.07 -6.45 -25.11
CA LYS A 18 29.93 -5.71 -26.03
C LYS A 18 30.35 -4.36 -25.45
N TYR A 19 29.44 -3.63 -24.80
CA TYR A 19 29.73 -2.34 -24.19
C TYR A 19 30.77 -2.47 -23.07
N LEU A 20 30.60 -3.46 -22.19
CA LEU A 20 31.55 -3.74 -21.10
C LEU A 20 32.82 -4.48 -21.57
N SER A 21 32.92 -4.81 -22.86
CA SER A 21 34.01 -5.63 -23.42
C SER A 21 34.17 -7.00 -22.73
N LEU A 22 33.05 -7.58 -22.28
CA LEU A 22 33.00 -8.89 -21.65
C LEU A 22 32.78 -10.01 -22.68
N PRO A 23 33.30 -11.22 -22.43
CA PRO A 23 33.08 -12.37 -23.31
C PRO A 23 31.62 -12.85 -23.26
N ALA A 24 31.19 -13.57 -24.29
CA ALA A 24 29.79 -14.02 -24.43
C ALA A 24 29.36 -15.05 -23.37
N ASP A 25 30.31 -15.74 -22.75
CA ASP A 25 30.15 -16.73 -21.70
C ASP A 25 30.48 -16.19 -20.30
N HIS A 26 30.52 -14.87 -20.14
CA HIS A 26 30.77 -14.22 -18.86
C HIS A 26 29.76 -14.65 -17.78
N LYS A 27 30.25 -14.80 -16.55
CA LYS A 27 29.46 -15.10 -15.35
C LYS A 27 29.75 -14.05 -14.27
N PRO A 28 28.73 -13.50 -13.61
CA PRO A 28 27.29 -13.76 -13.79
C PRO A 28 26.74 -13.34 -15.15
N SER A 29 25.75 -14.08 -15.67
CA SER A 29 25.13 -13.80 -16.99
C SER A 29 24.06 -12.72 -16.85
N PRO A 30 24.02 -11.69 -17.72
CA PRO A 30 22.99 -10.64 -17.65
C PRO A 30 21.56 -11.16 -17.80
N ARG A 31 21.37 -12.35 -18.40
CA ARG A 31 20.05 -12.95 -18.62
C ARG A 31 19.69 -13.96 -17.55
N ASP A 32 20.64 -14.80 -17.16
CA ASP A 32 20.37 -15.93 -16.25
C ASP A 32 20.52 -15.52 -14.78
N GLU A 33 21.46 -14.62 -14.49
CA GLU A 33 21.76 -14.10 -13.15
C GLU A 33 21.78 -12.55 -13.18
N PRO A 34 20.67 -11.89 -13.57
CA PRO A 34 20.63 -10.45 -13.83
C PRO A 34 20.98 -9.61 -12.59
N LEU A 35 20.57 -10.05 -11.39
CA LEU A 35 20.81 -9.30 -10.15
C LEU A 35 22.29 -9.32 -9.76
N GLU A 36 22.95 -10.48 -9.86
CA GLU A 36 24.38 -10.61 -9.60
C GLU A 36 25.18 -9.79 -10.61
N PHE A 37 24.82 -9.88 -11.89
CA PHE A 37 25.45 -9.08 -12.93
C PHE A 37 25.27 -7.56 -12.72
N LEU A 38 24.06 -7.12 -12.36
CA LEU A 38 23.82 -5.72 -12.04
C LEU A 38 24.58 -5.30 -10.79
N ARG A 39 24.72 -6.15 -9.77
CA ARG A 39 25.50 -5.81 -8.56
C ARG A 39 26.93 -5.40 -8.91
N ASP A 40 27.55 -6.07 -9.89
CA ASP A 40 28.92 -5.81 -10.32
C ASP A 40 29.03 -4.65 -11.32
N HIS A 41 28.02 -4.46 -12.18
CA HIS A 41 28.13 -3.58 -13.36
C HIS A 41 27.12 -2.43 -13.43
N LEU A 42 26.24 -2.22 -12.44
CA LEU A 42 25.18 -1.20 -12.47
C LEU A 42 25.70 0.20 -12.83
N ILE A 43 26.84 0.60 -12.25
CA ILE A 43 27.42 1.94 -12.39
C ILE A 43 28.03 2.14 -13.78
N GLN A 44 28.52 1.07 -14.39
CA GLN A 44 29.25 1.14 -15.65
C GLN A 44 28.29 1.28 -16.83
N LEU A 45 27.05 0.79 -16.67
CA LEU A 45 26.07 0.71 -17.73
C LEU A 45 25.31 2.02 -17.91
N PRO A 46 25.18 2.53 -19.15
CA PRO A 46 24.33 3.67 -19.44
C PRO A 46 22.84 3.28 -19.33
N LEU A 47 21.98 4.29 -19.12
CA LEU A 47 20.53 4.13 -18.94
C LEU A 47 19.86 3.28 -20.04
N GLU A 48 20.25 3.46 -21.30
CA GLU A 48 19.69 2.73 -22.44
C GLU A 48 19.95 1.21 -22.36
N LEU A 49 21.05 0.81 -21.71
CA LEU A 49 21.38 -0.61 -21.49
C LEU A 49 20.83 -1.15 -20.17
N LEU A 50 20.42 -0.27 -19.25
CA LEU A 50 19.77 -0.64 -17.99
C LEU A 50 18.27 -0.91 -18.16
N ARG A 51 17.57 -0.11 -18.97
CA ARG A 51 16.11 -0.24 -19.20
C ARG A 51 15.64 -1.65 -19.58
N PRO A 52 16.34 -2.43 -20.43
CA PRO A 52 15.92 -3.78 -20.76
C PRO A 52 15.85 -4.72 -19.54
N PHE A 53 16.60 -4.47 -18.47
CA PHE A 53 16.56 -5.31 -17.26
C PHE A 53 15.20 -5.27 -16.56
N SER A 54 14.40 -4.21 -16.75
CA SER A 54 13.03 -4.12 -16.22
C SER A 54 12.09 -5.19 -16.80
N THR A 55 12.45 -5.79 -17.95
CA THR A 55 11.66 -6.87 -18.56
C THR A 55 11.92 -8.24 -17.94
N ILE A 56 13.06 -8.41 -17.26
CA ILE A 56 13.50 -9.67 -16.67
C ILE A 56 13.67 -9.60 -15.14
N THR A 57 13.54 -8.41 -14.55
CA THR A 57 13.59 -8.19 -13.11
C THR A 57 12.38 -7.39 -12.65
N THR A 58 11.84 -7.75 -11.49
CA THR A 58 10.73 -7.01 -10.87
C THR A 58 11.26 -5.87 -9.99
N PRO A 59 10.47 -4.81 -9.74
CA PRO A 59 10.84 -3.77 -8.78
C PRO A 59 11.22 -4.31 -7.40
N ARG A 60 10.55 -5.36 -6.92
CA ARG A 60 10.86 -6.03 -5.66
C ARG A 60 12.20 -6.79 -5.70
N GLN A 61 12.54 -7.44 -6.80
CA GLN A 61 13.86 -8.09 -6.94
C GLN A 61 15.00 -7.06 -6.97
N ARG A 62 14.77 -5.90 -7.61
CA ARG A 62 15.76 -4.83 -7.73
C ARG A 62 16.15 -4.21 -6.38
N THR A 63 15.34 -4.32 -5.33
CA THR A 63 15.70 -3.84 -3.98
C THR A 63 16.84 -4.60 -3.33
N GLN A 64 17.12 -5.82 -3.80
CA GLN A 64 18.30 -6.59 -3.38
C GLN A 64 19.60 -5.88 -3.78
N LEU A 65 19.54 -4.96 -4.76
CA LEU A 65 20.66 -4.09 -5.10
C LEU A 65 20.64 -2.88 -4.17
N LEU A 66 21.59 -2.84 -3.23
CA LEU A 66 21.70 -1.76 -2.24
C LEU A 66 21.70 -0.37 -2.88
N ARG A 67 22.35 -0.21 -4.05
CA ARG A 67 22.34 1.05 -4.81
C ARG A 67 20.93 1.48 -5.22
N ILE A 68 20.12 0.56 -5.74
CA ILE A 68 18.72 0.85 -6.11
C ILE A 68 17.91 1.20 -4.87
N ARG A 69 18.07 0.44 -3.79
CA ARG A 69 17.40 0.73 -2.52
C ARG A 69 17.76 2.13 -1.99
N ASN A 70 19.03 2.52 -2.09
CA ASN A 70 19.49 3.84 -1.71
C ASN A 70 18.90 4.92 -2.61
N ARG A 71 18.92 4.75 -3.95
CA ARG A 71 18.27 5.67 -4.90
C ARG A 71 16.80 5.91 -4.57
N ARG A 72 16.06 4.85 -4.26
CA ARG A 72 14.65 4.94 -3.85
C ARG A 72 14.49 5.69 -2.53
N THR A 73 15.36 5.44 -1.55
CA THR A 73 15.36 6.17 -0.27
C THR A 73 15.61 7.66 -0.51
N THR A 74 16.64 8.01 -1.30
CA THR A 74 16.97 9.40 -1.66
C THR A 74 15.80 10.07 -2.39
N TYR A 75 15.20 9.39 -3.36
CA TYR A 75 14.00 9.88 -4.05
C TYR A 75 12.85 10.12 -3.08
N ALA A 76 12.54 9.16 -2.19
CA ALA A 76 11.44 9.27 -1.23
C ALA A 76 11.61 10.45 -0.26
N CYS A 77 12.86 10.80 0.09
CA CYS A 77 13.20 11.96 0.92
C CYS A 77 13.23 13.29 0.14
N SER A 78 13.39 13.24 -1.18
CA SER A 78 13.43 14.43 -2.04
C SER A 78 12.10 15.20 -2.07
N ALA A 79 12.10 16.42 -2.60
CA ALA A 79 10.87 17.19 -2.79
C ALA A 79 9.92 16.52 -3.81
N GLU A 80 10.48 15.89 -4.85
CA GLU A 80 9.72 15.19 -5.89
C GLU A 80 9.04 13.96 -5.32
N GLY A 81 9.78 13.11 -4.62
CA GLY A 81 9.23 11.89 -4.01
C GLY A 81 8.24 12.19 -2.88
N ARG A 82 8.48 13.22 -2.04
CA ARG A 82 7.48 13.63 -1.03
C ARG A 82 6.16 14.08 -1.63
N LYS A 83 6.18 14.68 -2.82
CA LYS A 83 4.96 15.07 -3.54
C LYS A 83 4.28 13.84 -4.15
N ALA A 84 5.03 13.00 -4.85
CA ALA A 84 4.52 11.79 -5.50
C ALA A 84 3.93 10.81 -4.47
N LEU A 85 4.63 10.59 -3.35
CA LEU A 85 4.24 9.66 -2.28
C LEU A 85 3.42 10.35 -1.16
N SER A 86 2.80 11.49 -1.46
CA SER A 86 2.00 12.23 -0.49
C SER A 86 0.69 11.51 -0.17
N TRP A 87 0.12 11.80 1.00
CA TRP A 87 -1.20 11.30 1.39
C TRP A 87 -2.26 11.48 0.30
N VAL A 88 -2.27 12.65 -0.36
CA VAL A 88 -3.30 13.00 -1.34
C VAL A 88 -3.17 12.13 -2.59
N GLU A 89 -1.95 11.97 -3.11
CA GLU A 89 -1.72 11.20 -4.34
C GLU A 89 -1.85 9.70 -4.07
N ALA A 90 -1.28 9.21 -2.97
CA ALA A 90 -1.37 7.80 -2.60
C ALA A 90 -2.82 7.34 -2.35
N ARG A 91 -3.66 8.19 -1.75
CA ARG A 91 -5.11 7.89 -1.59
C ARG A 91 -5.83 7.82 -2.94
N LYS A 92 -5.44 8.67 -3.89
CA LYS A 92 -6.05 8.72 -5.23
C LYS A 92 -5.70 7.48 -6.06
N GLU A 93 -4.45 7.05 -6.00
CA GLU A 93 -3.96 5.91 -6.78
C GLU A 93 -4.26 4.55 -6.11
N ASP A 94 -4.21 4.48 -4.78
CA ASP A 94 -4.47 3.25 -4.02
C ASP A 94 -5.47 3.49 -2.88
N SER A 95 -6.73 3.69 -3.28
CA SER A 95 -7.84 3.90 -2.34
C SER A 95 -8.08 2.70 -1.40
N LEU A 96 -7.78 1.47 -1.85
CA LEU A 96 -7.96 0.27 -1.03
C LEU A 96 -6.89 0.14 0.05
N ALA A 97 -5.61 0.39 -0.28
CA ALA A 97 -4.56 0.41 0.75
C ALA A 97 -4.77 1.53 1.77
N TYR A 98 -5.32 2.65 1.33
CA TYR A 98 -5.75 3.73 2.22
C TYR A 98 -6.84 3.27 3.19
N GLU A 99 -7.92 2.66 2.69
CA GLU A 99 -9.01 2.17 3.53
C GLU A 99 -8.53 1.08 4.50
N ALA A 100 -7.72 0.14 4.02
CA ALA A 100 -7.12 -0.91 4.86
C ALA A 100 -6.23 -0.32 5.96
N PHE A 101 -5.37 0.66 5.62
CA PHE A 101 -4.54 1.35 6.61
C PHE A 101 -5.40 2.09 7.64
N MET A 102 -6.46 2.79 7.21
CA MET A 102 -7.35 3.49 8.13
C MET A 102 -8.05 2.51 9.09
N ILE A 103 -8.51 1.36 8.58
CA ILE A 103 -9.16 0.33 9.40
C ILE A 103 -8.18 -0.27 10.43
N SER A 104 -6.92 -0.51 10.03
CA SER A 104 -5.92 -1.12 10.91
C SER A 104 -5.34 -0.14 11.94
N SER A 105 -5.13 1.12 11.55
CA SER A 105 -4.45 2.16 12.34
C SER A 105 -5.34 2.75 13.44
N THR A 106 -6.65 2.83 13.24
CA THR A 106 -7.54 3.43 14.23
C THR A 106 -8.06 2.44 15.27
N GLY A 107 -7.77 1.15 15.09
CA GLY A 107 -8.50 0.08 15.75
C GLY A 107 -10.01 0.20 15.49
N THR A 108 -10.77 -0.79 15.94
CA THR A 108 -12.22 -0.90 15.77
C THR A 108 -13.05 0.24 16.42
N GLN A 109 -12.43 1.32 16.92
CA GLN A 109 -13.08 2.29 17.80
C GLN A 109 -12.77 3.78 17.50
N GLY A 110 -11.95 4.08 16.50
CA GLY A 110 -11.46 5.44 16.33
C GLY A 110 -11.42 5.95 14.91
N MET A 111 -12.46 5.77 14.08
CA MET A 111 -12.51 6.46 12.78
C MET A 111 -12.49 8.00 12.98
N PRO A 112 -11.43 8.76 12.61
CA PRO A 112 -11.58 10.17 12.32
C PRO A 112 -11.91 10.23 10.83
N LEU A 113 -13.19 10.34 10.49
CA LEU A 113 -13.55 10.43 9.08
C LEU A 113 -12.87 11.66 8.52
N ALA A 114 -12.02 11.43 7.52
CA ALA A 114 -11.65 12.45 6.58
C ALA A 114 -12.96 13.05 6.05
N GLN A 115 -13.27 14.24 6.57
CA GLN A 115 -13.81 15.40 5.87
C GLN A 115 -14.30 15.04 4.47
N ASP A 116 -15.61 14.90 4.28
CA ASP A 116 -16.24 14.85 2.95
C ASP A 116 -15.83 13.64 2.04
N PRO A 117 -16.79 12.84 1.49
CA PRO A 117 -18.20 13.15 1.34
C PRO A 117 -19.13 12.13 2.02
N THR A 118 -19.70 12.32 3.21
CA THR A 118 -19.56 13.33 4.26
C THR A 118 -20.31 12.72 5.45
N ASP A 119 -19.63 12.61 6.61
CA ASP A 119 -20.20 12.39 7.95
C ASP A 119 -20.46 10.91 8.39
N PRO A 120 -19.71 10.34 9.37
CA PRO A 120 -20.04 9.03 9.96
C PRO A 120 -21.32 9.06 10.78
N GLU A 121 -21.63 10.23 11.36
CA GLU A 121 -22.91 10.43 11.96
C GLU A 121 -23.97 10.33 10.87
N ARG A 122 -23.68 10.59 9.59
CA ARG A 122 -24.63 10.37 8.49
C ARG A 122 -24.79 8.91 8.09
N ALA A 123 -23.83 8.01 8.28
CA ALA A 123 -24.03 6.57 8.02
C ALA A 123 -24.82 5.89 9.15
N TYR A 124 -24.53 6.24 10.40
CA TYR A 124 -25.35 5.86 11.56
C TYR A 124 -26.72 6.56 11.52
N ARG A 125 -26.77 7.86 11.20
CA ARG A 125 -28.05 8.56 10.93
C ARG A 125 -28.73 8.00 9.70
N LYS A 126 -28.05 7.44 8.69
CA LYS A 126 -28.72 6.86 7.51
C LYS A 126 -29.46 5.58 7.91
N GLY A 127 -28.87 4.71 8.73
CA GLY A 127 -29.60 3.58 9.32
C GLY A 127 -30.75 4.03 10.23
N GLU A 128 -30.53 5.06 11.06
CA GLU A 128 -31.59 5.63 11.93
C GLU A 128 -32.66 6.42 11.16
N GLU A 129 -32.30 7.07 10.05
CA GLU A 129 -33.14 7.86 9.15
C GLU A 129 -33.95 6.93 8.28
N GLU A 130 -33.33 5.92 7.65
CA GLU A 130 -34.03 4.90 6.86
C GLU A 130 -34.94 4.06 7.77
N GLY A 131 -34.47 3.63 8.95
CA GLY A 131 -35.32 2.97 9.94
C GLY A 131 -36.41 3.89 10.52
N GLY A 132 -36.15 5.20 10.62
CA GLY A 132 -37.11 6.21 11.03
C GLY A 132 -38.14 6.55 9.94
N GLU A 133 -37.74 6.52 8.67
CA GLU A 133 -38.57 6.70 7.49
C GLU A 133 -39.48 5.48 7.29
N GLU A 134 -38.98 4.26 7.51
CA GLU A 134 -39.80 3.05 7.53
C GLU A 134 -40.84 3.10 8.66
N ARG A 135 -40.45 3.53 9.87
CA ARG A 135 -41.39 3.76 10.98
C ARG A 135 -42.49 4.74 10.58
N LYS A 136 -42.13 5.89 10.01
CA LYS A 136 -43.08 6.93 9.58
C LYS A 136 -43.94 6.47 8.41
N TRP A 137 -43.41 5.67 7.51
CA TRP A 137 -44.16 5.09 6.39
C TRP A 137 -45.22 4.11 6.92
N VAL A 138 -44.88 3.28 7.91
CA VAL A 138 -45.85 2.39 8.58
C VAL A 138 -46.94 3.20 9.30
N GLU A 139 -46.60 4.31 9.95
CA GLU A 139 -47.58 5.12 10.67
C GLU A 139 -48.51 5.95 9.77
N SER A 140 -48.07 6.30 8.56
CA SER A 140 -48.78 7.26 7.69
C SER A 140 -49.39 6.65 6.43
N SER A 141 -48.76 5.63 5.86
CA SER A 141 -49.05 5.13 4.50
C SER A 141 -49.36 3.64 4.45
N PHE A 142 -48.99 2.88 5.48
CA PHE A 142 -49.30 1.46 5.55
C PHE A 142 -50.80 1.25 5.81
N MET A 143 -51.43 0.51 4.90
CA MET A 143 -52.89 0.30 4.85
C MET A 143 -53.74 1.58 4.84
N ASP A 144 -53.35 2.59 4.04
CA ASP A 144 -54.18 3.75 3.70
C ASP A 144 -54.72 4.53 4.93
N GLY A 145 -53.97 4.49 6.03
CA GLY A 145 -54.33 5.17 7.29
C GLY A 145 -55.51 4.53 8.04
N ALA A 146 -55.87 3.27 7.73
CA ALA A 146 -56.90 2.51 8.43
C ALA A 146 -56.44 2.15 9.85
N LYS A 147 -56.49 3.15 10.76
CA LYS A 147 -56.21 3.01 12.19
C LYS A 147 -57.08 1.94 12.81
N GLY A 148 -56.52 0.75 12.91
CA GLY A 148 -57.24 -0.39 13.44
C GLY A 148 -57.12 -1.57 12.51
N HIS A 149 -56.00 -2.26 12.58
CA HIS A 149 -55.91 -3.47 13.40
C HIS A 149 -54.45 -3.93 13.34
N ILE A 150 -53.92 -4.35 14.49
CA ILE A 150 -52.59 -4.95 14.69
C ILE A 150 -51.46 -3.93 14.80
N GLY A 151 -51.20 -3.50 16.04
CA GLY A 151 -49.86 -3.17 16.51
C GLY A 151 -48.97 -2.32 15.61
N GLU A 152 -49.51 -1.31 14.91
CA GLU A 152 -48.78 -0.46 13.96
C GLU A 152 -47.51 0.13 14.59
N GLY A 153 -47.58 0.58 15.84
CA GLY A 153 -46.39 1.05 16.58
C GLY A 153 -45.38 -0.06 16.91
N LYS A 154 -45.83 -1.31 17.09
CA LYS A 154 -44.93 -2.47 17.26
C LYS A 154 -44.32 -2.90 15.94
N LEU A 155 -45.08 -2.85 14.84
CA LEU A 155 -44.59 -3.18 13.49
C LEU A 155 -43.59 -2.12 13.01
N ALA A 156 -43.89 -0.84 13.23
CA ALA A 156 -42.99 0.27 12.94
C ALA A 156 -41.68 0.13 13.73
N ALA A 157 -41.77 -0.13 15.04
CA ALA A 157 -40.58 -0.35 15.87
C ALA A 157 -39.76 -1.56 15.41
N LEU A 158 -40.42 -2.66 15.04
CA LEU A 158 -39.77 -3.88 14.57
C LEU A 158 -39.06 -3.65 13.22
N LEU A 159 -39.74 -3.05 12.24
CA LEU A 159 -39.17 -2.78 10.91
C LEU A 159 -37.95 -1.86 11.00
N GLY A 160 -38.05 -0.75 11.75
CA GLY A 160 -36.90 0.13 11.94
C GLY A 160 -35.72 -0.53 12.65
N GLN A 161 -35.95 -1.49 13.56
CA GLN A 161 -34.89 -2.28 14.18
C GLN A 161 -34.28 -3.30 13.20
N PHE A 162 -35.09 -3.92 12.35
CA PHE A 162 -34.62 -4.87 11.34
C PHE A 162 -33.79 -4.18 10.25
N GLU A 163 -34.08 -2.93 9.89
CA GLU A 163 -33.27 -2.19 8.91
C GLU A 163 -31.90 -1.81 9.49
N GLU A 164 -31.88 -1.32 10.74
CA GLU A 164 -30.63 -1.11 11.48
C GLU A 164 -29.81 -2.40 11.60
N GLU A 165 -30.46 -3.53 11.89
CA GLU A 165 -29.81 -4.83 12.02
C GLU A 165 -29.27 -5.35 10.67
N ARG A 166 -29.97 -5.08 9.56
CA ARG A 166 -29.56 -5.50 8.22
C ARG A 166 -28.31 -4.76 7.73
N GLU A 167 -28.21 -3.46 7.99
CA GLU A 167 -26.99 -2.71 7.68
C GLU A 167 -25.84 -3.12 8.60
N ALA A 168 -26.13 -3.41 9.87
CA ALA A 168 -25.13 -3.95 10.79
C ALA A 168 -24.60 -5.33 10.37
N GLU A 169 -25.43 -6.17 9.74
CA GLU A 169 -25.01 -7.48 9.22
C GLU A 169 -24.11 -7.37 7.98
N ARG A 170 -24.42 -6.48 7.03
CA ARG A 170 -23.55 -6.21 5.87
C ARG A 170 -22.14 -5.78 6.29
N LEU A 171 -22.06 -4.96 7.34
CA LEU A 171 -20.79 -4.55 7.94
C LEU A 171 -20.03 -5.73 8.56
N ARG A 172 -20.72 -6.74 9.10
CA ARG A 172 -20.08 -7.96 9.65
C ARG A 172 -19.57 -8.88 8.56
N ASP A 173 -20.30 -9.02 7.46
CA ASP A 173 -19.88 -9.84 6.31
C ASP A 173 -18.63 -9.28 5.64
N MET A 174 -18.63 -7.97 5.37
CA MET A 174 -17.47 -7.28 4.81
C MET A 174 -16.21 -7.48 5.68
N ARG A 175 -16.37 -7.47 7.02
CA ARG A 175 -15.28 -7.74 7.97
C ARG A 175 -14.76 -9.19 7.92
N ARG A 176 -15.64 -10.17 7.71
CA ARG A 176 -15.24 -11.58 7.58
C ARG A 176 -14.42 -11.79 6.31
N GLU A 177 -14.90 -11.24 5.19
CA GLU A 177 -14.25 -11.39 3.90
C GLU A 177 -12.84 -10.77 3.87
N ILE A 178 -12.67 -9.60 4.49
CA ILE A 178 -11.36 -8.95 4.62
C ILE A 178 -10.38 -9.84 5.41
N ARG A 179 -10.83 -10.37 6.57
CA ARG A 179 -9.99 -11.23 7.42
C ARG A 179 -9.61 -12.53 6.72
N GLU A 180 -10.54 -13.16 6.03
CA GLU A 180 -10.27 -14.38 5.27
C GLU A 180 -9.27 -14.14 4.14
N ARG A 181 -9.33 -12.97 3.48
CA ARG A 181 -8.38 -12.59 2.44
C ARG A 181 -6.97 -12.34 2.98
N GLU A 182 -6.87 -11.65 4.11
CA GLU A 182 -5.58 -11.43 4.81
C GLU A 182 -4.97 -12.76 5.28
N GLN A 183 -5.79 -13.64 5.86
CA GLN A 183 -5.34 -14.95 6.31
C GLN A 183 -4.88 -15.83 5.14
N ALA A 184 -5.62 -15.82 4.02
CA ALA A 184 -5.23 -16.56 2.81
C ALA A 184 -3.93 -16.04 2.18
N GLN A 185 -3.64 -14.74 2.30
CA GLN A 185 -2.35 -14.18 1.88
C GLN A 185 -1.21 -14.68 2.77
N ARG A 186 -1.40 -14.67 4.10
CA ARG A 186 -0.40 -15.13 5.07
C ARG A 186 -0.12 -16.64 4.96
N GLU A 187 -1.15 -17.46 4.77
CA GLU A 187 -1.01 -18.91 4.58
C GLU A 187 -0.34 -19.29 3.24
N SER A 188 -0.21 -18.34 2.30
CA SER A 188 0.47 -18.55 1.01
C SER A 188 1.99 -18.27 1.04
N GLU A 189 2.51 -17.76 2.16
CA GLU A 189 3.94 -17.58 2.40
C GLU A 189 4.53 -18.86 3.05
N PRO A 190 5.61 -19.46 2.51
CA PRO A 190 6.24 -20.63 3.14
C PRO A 190 6.89 -20.22 4.47
N GLU A 191 6.50 -20.91 5.55
CA GLU A 191 7.05 -20.73 6.90
C GLU A 191 8.56 -21.02 6.91
N GLU A 192 9.39 -20.02 7.25
CA GLU A 192 10.75 -20.27 7.72
C GLU A 192 10.67 -20.71 9.18
N GLU A 193 11.13 -21.93 9.47
CA GLU A 193 11.18 -22.51 10.82
C GLU A 193 12.16 -21.71 11.70
N GLU A 194 11.65 -20.81 12.55
CA GLU A 194 12.42 -20.24 13.67
C GLU A 194 12.03 -20.92 14.98
N GLU A 195 13.05 -21.48 15.66
CA GLU A 195 12.95 -22.22 16.92
C GLU A 195 12.35 -21.38 18.05
N GLU A 196 11.43 -21.99 18.81
CA GLU A 196 10.73 -21.42 19.96
C GLU A 196 11.68 -20.98 21.08
N GLU A 197 11.73 -19.68 21.37
CA GLU A 197 11.89 -19.18 22.74
C GLU A 197 10.61 -18.45 23.17
N GLU A 198 9.92 -19.10 24.12
CA GLU A 198 8.74 -18.67 24.84
C GLU A 198 9.04 -17.41 25.68
N GLU A 199 8.58 -16.24 25.24
CA GLU A 199 8.07 -15.17 26.13
C GLU A 199 7.38 -14.05 25.33
N GLY A 200 6.07 -13.89 25.55
CA GLY A 200 5.31 -12.68 25.21
C GLY A 200 4.59 -12.70 23.86
N GLU A 201 3.31 -13.10 23.85
CA GLU A 201 2.36 -12.77 22.78
C GLU A 201 2.16 -11.24 22.72
N GLU A 202 3.06 -10.53 22.06
CA GLU A 202 2.77 -9.22 21.49
C GLU A 202 2.36 -9.41 20.03
N SER A 203 1.04 -9.57 19.81
CA SER A 203 0.45 -9.27 18.51
C SER A 203 0.99 -7.91 18.05
N PRO A 204 1.38 -7.72 16.77
CA PRO A 204 1.95 -6.46 16.32
C PRO A 204 0.91 -5.37 16.56
N THR A 205 1.13 -4.59 17.62
CA THR A 205 0.27 -3.50 18.03
C THR A 205 0.49 -2.40 17.01
N ASN A 206 -0.34 -2.38 15.96
CA ASN A 206 -0.46 -1.19 15.13
C ASN A 206 -0.72 0.00 16.07
N PRO A 207 0.10 1.07 16.01
CA PRO A 207 -0.05 2.18 16.95
C PRO A 207 -1.46 2.74 16.82
N ILE A 208 -2.16 2.86 17.94
CA ILE A 208 -3.43 3.60 18.00
C ILE A 208 -3.06 5.08 17.87
N TYR A 209 -3.53 5.75 16.81
CA TYR A 209 -3.18 7.15 16.56
C TYR A 209 -4.21 8.10 17.17
N ASP A 210 -3.77 8.93 18.12
CA ASP A 210 -4.63 9.87 18.86
C ASP A 210 -4.98 11.15 18.07
N SER A 211 -4.36 11.39 16.89
CA SER A 211 -4.56 12.62 16.10
C SER A 211 -4.57 12.37 14.58
N PRO A 212 -5.44 13.07 13.82
CA PRO A 212 -5.48 12.98 12.36
C PRO A 212 -4.19 13.46 11.67
N GLY A 213 -3.35 14.26 12.34
CA GLY A 213 -2.01 14.61 11.84
C GLY A 213 -1.03 13.44 11.90
N ASP A 214 -1.19 12.56 12.89
CA ASP A 214 -0.31 11.42 13.11
C ASP A 214 -0.67 10.26 12.17
N ALA A 215 -1.96 10.09 11.87
CA ALA A 215 -2.43 9.12 10.87
C ALA A 215 -1.89 9.44 9.47
N ARG A 216 -1.84 10.73 9.09
CA ARG A 216 -1.30 11.16 7.79
C ARG A 216 0.18 10.83 7.64
N SER A 217 0.97 11.24 8.63
CA SER A 217 2.41 11.02 8.63
C SER A 217 2.74 9.53 8.62
N SER A 218 1.93 8.72 9.31
CA SER A 218 2.10 7.27 9.39
C SER A 218 1.74 6.56 8.11
N PHE A 219 0.64 6.94 7.44
CA PHE A 219 0.30 6.41 6.12
C PHE A 219 1.38 6.76 5.10
N GLU A 220 1.84 8.01 5.08
CA GLU A 220 2.92 8.41 4.18
C GLU A 220 4.21 7.62 4.45
N ARG A 221 4.50 7.29 5.72
CA ARG A 221 5.61 6.40 6.05
C ARG A 221 5.42 5.01 5.43
N VAL A 222 4.24 4.39 5.62
CA VAL A 222 3.92 3.08 5.04
C VAL A 222 4.03 3.08 3.52
N ILE A 223 3.57 4.14 2.86
CA ILE A 223 3.67 4.28 1.41
C ILE A 223 5.13 4.44 0.97
N ARG A 224 5.94 5.23 1.70
CA ARG A 224 7.38 5.34 1.42
C ARG A 224 8.10 4.00 1.59
N ASP A 225 7.77 3.25 2.65
CA ASP A 225 8.37 1.94 2.90
C ASP A 225 8.01 0.95 1.77
N LYS A 226 6.71 0.88 1.39
CA LYS A 226 6.25 0.09 0.24
C LYS A 226 6.91 0.52 -1.07
N PHE A 227 7.13 1.83 -1.26
CA PHE A 227 7.85 2.33 -2.42
C PHE A 227 9.28 1.78 -2.43
N ILE A 228 10.03 1.95 -1.34
CA ILE A 228 11.41 1.47 -1.22
C ILE A 228 11.48 -0.02 -1.51
N ASP A 229 10.53 -0.81 -0.99
CA ASP A 229 10.46 -2.26 -1.16
C ASP A 229 9.99 -2.73 -2.55
N GLY A 230 9.56 -1.82 -3.42
CA GLY A 230 9.15 -2.16 -4.79
C GLY A 230 7.74 -2.73 -4.89
N LEU A 231 6.85 -2.35 -3.96
CA LEU A 231 5.52 -2.92 -3.80
C LEU A 231 4.37 -2.02 -4.30
N LEU A 232 4.66 -0.80 -4.76
CA LEU A 232 3.62 0.11 -5.27
C LEU A 232 3.40 -0.11 -6.76
N GLU A 233 2.23 -0.61 -7.14
CA GLU A 233 1.93 -0.92 -8.55
C GLU A 233 1.78 0.31 -9.45
N TRP A 234 1.40 1.46 -8.88
CA TRP A 234 1.15 2.69 -9.64
C TRP A 234 2.41 3.53 -9.91
N MET A 235 3.55 3.16 -9.32
CA MET A 235 4.81 3.90 -9.47
C MET A 235 5.67 3.35 -10.62
N ASP A 236 6.23 4.25 -11.42
CA ASP A 236 7.23 3.90 -12.43
C ASP A 236 8.63 3.88 -11.81
N TYR A 237 9.02 2.70 -11.32
CA TYR A 237 10.31 2.45 -10.70
C TYR A 237 11.50 2.69 -11.61
N ASP A 238 11.35 2.59 -12.93
CA ASP A 238 12.47 2.71 -13.86
C ASP A 238 13.03 4.13 -13.91
N THR A 239 12.19 5.12 -13.59
CA THR A 239 12.59 6.52 -13.48
C THR A 239 13.49 6.81 -12.28
N VAL A 240 13.49 5.94 -11.28
CA VAL A 240 14.27 6.11 -10.04
C VAL A 240 15.40 5.10 -9.97
N ASP A 241 15.12 3.82 -10.25
CA ASP A 241 16.08 2.72 -10.13
C ASP A 241 17.28 2.90 -11.03
N TRP A 242 17.08 3.46 -12.23
CA TRP A 242 18.11 3.59 -13.25
C TRP A 242 18.69 5.00 -13.36
N ASP A 243 18.11 5.98 -12.66
CA ASP A 243 18.57 7.36 -12.67
C ASP A 243 19.68 7.56 -11.62
N ASP A 244 20.87 7.89 -12.10
CA ASP A 244 22.08 8.06 -11.30
C ASP A 244 22.09 9.37 -10.50
N ARG A 245 21.19 10.33 -10.79
CA ARG A 245 21.04 11.55 -9.97
C ARG A 245 20.65 11.28 -8.51
N TRP A 246 20.11 10.09 -8.23
CA TRP A 246 19.70 9.66 -6.91
C TRP A 246 20.77 8.83 -6.19
N ASP A 247 21.90 8.55 -6.85
CA ASP A 247 23.09 8.09 -6.16
C ASP A 247 23.58 9.23 -5.27
N ASP A 248 23.58 8.99 -3.97
CA ASP A 248 24.26 9.85 -3.01
C ASP A 248 25.77 9.77 -3.33
N ASP A 249 26.35 10.87 -3.77
CA ASP A 249 27.79 10.93 -4.07
C ASP A 249 28.63 11.15 -2.80
N GLY A 250 27.99 11.20 -1.62
CA GLY A 250 28.64 11.29 -0.31
C GLY A 250 29.43 12.57 -0.09
N ARG A 251 29.43 13.50 -1.07
CA ARG A 251 30.23 14.73 -1.00
C ARG A 251 29.59 15.75 -0.07
N ASP A 252 28.27 15.81 -0.06
CA ASP A 252 27.54 16.79 0.77
C ASP A 252 27.70 16.51 2.28
N ASP A 253 27.89 15.24 2.67
CA ASP A 253 28.10 14.85 4.08
C ASP A 253 29.57 14.99 4.52
N GLU A 254 30.54 14.76 3.62
CA GLU A 254 31.96 15.03 3.88
C GLU A 254 32.20 16.54 4.00
N ASP A 255 31.71 17.35 3.06
CA ASP A 255 31.89 18.81 3.08
C ASP A 255 31.28 19.44 4.35
N LYS A 256 30.16 18.91 4.84
CA LYS A 256 29.52 19.38 6.08
C LYS A 256 30.31 19.03 7.33
N TRP A 257 31.04 17.91 7.33
CA TRP A 257 31.94 17.55 8.43
C TRP A 257 33.19 18.44 8.48
N PHE A 258 33.70 18.87 7.32
CA PHE A 258 34.85 19.77 7.24
C PHE A 258 34.49 21.24 7.55
N ASP A 259 33.26 21.68 7.21
CA ASP A 259 32.79 23.03 7.54
C ASP A 259 32.60 23.25 9.05
N GLU A 260 32.31 22.20 9.84
CA GLU A 260 32.16 22.29 11.30
C GLU A 260 33.51 22.34 12.05
N GLU A 261 34.62 21.87 11.45
CA GLU A 261 35.96 21.92 12.08
C GLU A 261 36.67 23.28 11.93
N GLU A 262 36.29 24.13 10.97
CA GLU A 262 36.91 25.46 10.79
C GLU A 262 36.36 26.56 11.75
N GLU A 263 35.29 26.28 12.51
CA GLU A 263 34.69 27.22 13.47
C GLU A 263 35.06 26.98 14.96
N SER A 264 36.02 26.10 15.27
CA SER A 264 36.43 25.78 16.66
C SER A 264 37.80 26.31 17.09
#